data_AF-A0A6B3UKV0-F1
#
_entry.id   AF-A0A6B3UKV0-F1
#
_cell.length_a   1.000
_cell.length_b   1.000
_cell.length_c   1.000
_cell.angle_alpha   90.00
_cell.angle_beta   90.00
_cell.angle_gamma   90.00
#
_symmetry.space_group_name_H-M   'P 1'
#
loop_
_entity.id
_entity.type
_entity.pdbx_description
1 polymer ?
#
loop_
_entity_poly.entity_id
_entity_poly.type
_entity_poly.pdbx_seq_one_letter_code
_entity_poly.pdbx_strand_id
1 'polypeptide(L)'
;AGDKAETAPANPAAASAGGEGEGEGAAAVASAAGESGEAGATDAYAAIPAASRTALRIAQVKGFFLVAQAAAPAEGKEAAAALIGQGLLEAYDPAAAELKALGVDEAALRAAAESGDPAAIKKAIATLDAASKKAGGDQAAVAKGMTTIASGLYQNALVDGAVDPVEYQHSYGAALAAKAVVDADPKLASARDEIAGLVKLWPSATAPEDAAKAPATGKVLAQASRVELALSGA
;
A
#
# COMPACT_ATOMS: atom_id res chain seq x y z
N ALA A 1 54.27 -36.34 -18.25
CA ALA A 1 53.59 -35.24 -18.95
C ALA A 1 52.14 -35.68 -19.14
N GLY A 2 51.22 -35.01 -18.45
CA GLY A 2 49.81 -35.40 -18.35
C GLY A 2 48.97 -34.76 -19.45
N ASP A 3 48.12 -35.59 -20.01
CA ASP A 3 47.14 -35.37 -21.07
C ASP A 3 45.95 -34.53 -20.59
N LYS A 4 45.48 -33.58 -21.42
CA LYS A 4 44.20 -32.88 -21.24
C LYS A 4 43.58 -32.45 -22.57
N ALA A 5 42.30 -32.85 -22.70
CA ALA A 5 41.15 -32.14 -23.28
C ALA A 5 40.98 -32.14 -24.81
N GLU A 6 40.27 -33.18 -25.26
CA GLU A 6 38.86 -33.17 -25.69
C GLU A 6 38.36 -32.04 -26.64
N THR A 7 37.80 -32.53 -27.75
CA THR A 7 37.23 -31.86 -28.92
C THR A 7 35.78 -31.40 -28.75
N ALA A 8 35.42 -30.24 -29.32
CA ALA A 8 34.15 -30.01 -30.02
C ALA A 8 34.20 -28.75 -30.92
N PRO A 9 33.78 -28.79 -32.21
CA PRO A 9 33.72 -27.62 -33.11
C PRO A 9 32.29 -27.17 -33.54
N ALA A 10 32.19 -25.87 -33.90
CA ALA A 10 31.35 -25.16 -34.91
C ALA A 10 29.83 -25.45 -35.02
N ASN A 11 28.90 -24.51 -35.23
CA ASN A 11 28.85 -23.41 -36.22
C ASN A 11 27.63 -22.44 -35.92
N PRO A 12 27.20 -21.44 -36.76
CA PRO A 12 27.03 -20.04 -36.33
C PRO A 12 25.67 -19.37 -36.72
N ALA A 13 25.56 -18.07 -36.38
CA ALA A 13 24.84 -16.95 -37.03
C ALA A 13 23.44 -17.11 -37.67
N ALA A 14 22.52 -16.20 -37.29
CA ALA A 14 21.79 -15.35 -38.25
C ALA A 14 21.20 -14.12 -37.55
N ALA A 15 21.39 -12.95 -38.16
CA ALA A 15 20.84 -11.66 -37.77
C ALA A 15 19.88 -11.11 -38.85
N SER A 16 18.91 -10.32 -38.38
CA SER A 16 18.24 -9.17 -39.02
C SER A 16 17.17 -9.35 -40.11
N ALA A 17 15.95 -8.89 -39.78
CA ALA A 17 15.12 -7.90 -40.51
C ALA A 17 13.87 -7.67 -39.62
N GLY A 18 13.41 -6.47 -39.27
CA GLY A 18 13.21 -5.25 -40.05
C GLY A 18 11.70 -4.96 -40.03
N GLY A 19 11.28 -3.89 -39.34
CA GLY A 19 9.87 -3.52 -39.20
C GLY A 19 9.71 -2.21 -38.44
N GLU A 20 9.95 -1.11 -39.15
CA GLU A 20 9.65 0.25 -38.71
C GLU A 20 8.13 0.43 -38.61
N GLY A 21 7.68 1.00 -37.50
CA GLY A 21 6.30 1.35 -37.24
C GLY A 21 6.25 2.34 -36.08
N GLU A 22 6.34 3.63 -36.41
CA GLU A 22 6.02 4.72 -35.51
C GLU A 22 4.56 4.59 -35.07
N GLY A 23 4.35 4.43 -33.77
CA GLY A 23 3.05 4.43 -33.12
C GLY A 23 3.25 4.91 -31.69
N GLU A 24 2.61 6.03 -31.38
CA GLU A 24 2.76 6.82 -30.17
C GLU A 24 2.72 5.97 -28.88
N GLY A 25 3.65 6.29 -27.98
CA GLY A 25 3.91 5.55 -26.75
C GLY A 25 2.69 5.38 -25.85
N ALA A 26 2.18 4.16 -25.80
CA ALA A 26 1.72 3.56 -24.57
C ALA A 26 2.78 2.54 -24.17
N ALA A 27 3.77 2.97 -23.38
CA ALA A 27 4.55 2.03 -22.60
C ALA A 27 3.56 1.38 -21.62
N ALA A 28 3.02 0.24 -22.01
CA ALA A 28 2.43 -0.70 -21.08
C ALA A 28 3.51 -0.98 -20.05
N VAL A 29 3.37 -0.38 -18.87
CA VAL A 29 4.19 -0.70 -17.71
C VAL A 29 3.79 -2.13 -17.38
N ALA A 30 4.57 -3.08 -17.89
CA ALA A 30 4.47 -4.46 -17.48
C ALA A 30 4.77 -4.46 -15.98
N SER A 31 3.75 -4.71 -15.17
CA SER A 31 3.85 -4.87 -13.72
C SER A 31 4.77 -6.03 -13.38
N ALA A 32 6.06 -5.76 -13.36
CA ALA A 32 7.06 -6.53 -12.62
C ALA A 32 7.35 -5.77 -11.32
N ALA A 33 6.30 -5.50 -10.53
CA ALA A 33 6.44 -5.10 -9.13
C ALA A 33 6.30 -6.38 -8.30
N GLY A 34 7.41 -6.78 -7.66
CA GLY A 34 7.59 -8.06 -7.01
C GLY A 34 6.73 -8.25 -5.76
N GLU A 35 6.87 -9.44 -5.17
CA GLU A 35 6.22 -9.92 -3.94
C GLU A 35 6.57 -9.10 -2.66
N SER A 36 6.90 -7.81 -2.77
CA SER A 36 7.36 -6.95 -1.66
C SER A 36 6.25 -6.25 -0.87
N GLY A 37 4.99 -6.30 -1.34
CA GLY A 37 3.83 -5.68 -0.67
C GLY A 37 3.50 -6.26 0.72
N GLU A 38 4.18 -7.32 1.15
CA GLU A 38 4.08 -7.86 2.51
C GLU A 38 5.03 -7.20 3.52
N ALA A 39 5.95 -6.34 3.07
CA ALA A 39 6.93 -5.71 3.95
C ALA A 39 6.24 -4.85 5.02
N GLY A 40 6.46 -5.21 6.29
CA GLY A 40 5.79 -4.60 7.43
C GLY A 40 4.38 -5.12 7.73
N ALA A 41 3.68 -5.74 6.78
CA ALA A 41 2.36 -6.35 7.02
C ALA A 41 2.47 -7.57 7.93
N THR A 42 3.32 -8.53 7.58
CA THR A 42 3.51 -9.75 8.37
C THR A 42 3.91 -9.44 9.81
N ASP A 43 4.89 -8.55 10.00
CA ASP A 43 5.34 -8.13 11.32
C ASP A 43 4.24 -7.37 12.08
N ALA A 44 3.48 -6.50 11.42
CA ALA A 44 2.37 -5.78 12.04
C ALA A 44 1.29 -6.73 12.56
N TYR A 45 0.86 -7.73 11.78
CA TYR A 45 -0.13 -8.72 12.24
C TYR A 45 0.38 -9.59 13.38
N ALA A 46 1.68 -9.91 13.38
CA ALA A 46 2.32 -10.67 14.45
C ALA A 46 2.41 -9.87 15.75
N ALA A 47 2.65 -8.55 15.67
CA ALA A 47 2.90 -7.68 16.81
C ALA A 47 1.63 -7.20 17.55
N ILE A 48 0.44 -7.33 16.97
CA ILE A 48 -0.81 -6.87 17.58
C ILE A 48 -1.62 -8.00 18.23
N PRO A 49 -2.48 -7.70 19.23
CA PRO A 49 -3.37 -8.68 19.82
C PRO A 49 -4.24 -9.37 18.77
N ALA A 50 -4.47 -10.68 18.91
CA ALA A 50 -5.26 -11.46 17.96
C ALA A 50 -6.68 -10.88 17.75
N ALA A 51 -7.28 -10.37 18.82
CA ALA A 51 -8.60 -9.71 18.78
C ALA A 51 -8.64 -8.42 17.95
N SER A 52 -7.48 -7.81 17.64
CA SER A 52 -7.38 -6.60 16.82
C SER A 52 -7.06 -6.89 15.35
N ARG A 53 -6.76 -8.13 14.98
CA ARG A 53 -6.26 -8.46 13.63
C ARG A 53 -7.30 -8.22 12.54
N THR A 54 -8.56 -8.54 12.78
CA THR A 54 -9.65 -8.27 11.83
C THR A 54 -9.84 -6.78 11.61
N ALA A 55 -9.74 -5.97 12.67
CA ALA A 55 -9.79 -4.52 12.57
C ALA A 55 -8.58 -3.95 11.82
N LEU A 56 -7.37 -4.49 12.06
CA LEU A 56 -6.18 -4.16 11.26
C LEU A 56 -6.39 -4.48 9.79
N ARG A 57 -6.99 -5.63 9.47
CA ARG A 57 -7.28 -5.99 8.08
C ARG A 57 -8.27 -5.04 7.40
N ILE A 58 -9.32 -4.64 8.10
CA ILE A 58 -10.26 -3.62 7.61
C ILE A 58 -9.53 -2.29 7.36
N ALA A 59 -8.67 -1.86 8.29
CA ALA A 59 -7.89 -0.65 8.14
C ALA A 59 -6.91 -0.73 6.96
N GLN A 60 -6.26 -1.88 6.75
CA GLN A 60 -5.37 -2.11 5.62
C GLN A 60 -6.13 -2.01 4.29
N VAL A 61 -7.27 -2.70 4.15
CA VAL A 61 -8.13 -2.58 2.96
C VAL A 61 -8.52 -1.12 2.76
N LYS A 62 -8.98 -0.43 3.80
CA LYS A 62 -9.35 0.99 3.75
C LYS A 62 -8.20 1.88 3.27
N GLY A 63 -6.96 1.55 3.63
CA GLY A 63 -5.76 2.27 3.18
C GLY A 63 -5.69 2.41 1.67
N PHE A 64 -5.92 1.32 0.93
CA PHE A 64 -5.94 1.34 -0.55
C PHE A 64 -7.00 2.27 -1.13
N PHE A 65 -8.20 2.28 -0.55
CA PHE A 65 -9.28 3.17 -0.99
C PHE A 65 -8.97 4.65 -0.67
N LEU A 66 -8.33 4.92 0.46
CA LEU A 66 -7.93 6.27 0.85
C LEU A 66 -6.84 6.81 -0.06
N VAL A 67 -5.80 6.02 -0.37
CA VAL A 67 -4.76 6.47 -1.31
C VAL A 67 -5.31 6.59 -2.74
N ALA A 68 -6.18 5.68 -3.18
CA ALA A 68 -6.84 5.80 -4.48
C ALA A 68 -7.68 7.08 -4.58
N GLN A 69 -8.42 7.43 -3.52
CA GLN A 69 -9.14 8.71 -3.45
C GLN A 69 -8.20 9.92 -3.52
N ALA A 70 -7.01 9.84 -2.90
CA ALA A 70 -6.03 10.91 -2.89
C ALA A 70 -5.27 11.04 -4.23
N ALA A 71 -5.04 9.93 -4.94
CA ALA A 71 -4.31 9.86 -6.20
C ALA A 71 -5.20 10.17 -7.42
N ALA A 72 -6.49 9.84 -7.38
CA ALA A 72 -7.41 9.99 -8.50
C ALA A 72 -7.41 11.38 -9.17
N PRO A 73 -7.28 12.52 -8.45
CA PRO A 73 -7.22 13.84 -9.09
C PRO A 73 -5.99 14.07 -9.98
N ALA A 74 -4.88 13.37 -9.71
CA ALA A 74 -3.63 13.49 -10.46
C ALA A 74 -3.44 12.35 -11.47
N GLU A 75 -3.84 11.13 -11.12
CA GLU A 75 -3.56 9.91 -11.90
C GLU A 75 -4.76 9.38 -12.68
N GLY A 76 -5.96 9.93 -12.46
CA GLY A 76 -7.19 9.50 -13.12
C GLY A 76 -7.89 8.32 -12.45
N LYS A 77 -9.02 7.91 -13.02
CA LYS A 77 -9.88 6.88 -12.44
C LYS A 77 -9.31 5.48 -12.64
N GLU A 78 -8.67 5.25 -13.78
CA GLU A 78 -8.08 3.96 -14.14
C GLU A 78 -6.95 3.57 -13.18
N ALA A 79 -6.08 4.52 -12.82
CA ALA A 79 -5.04 4.30 -11.80
C ALA A 79 -5.65 4.06 -10.42
N ALA A 80 -6.67 4.83 -10.03
CA ALA A 80 -7.37 4.63 -8.76
C ALA A 80 -8.06 3.25 -8.70
N ALA A 81 -8.67 2.81 -9.78
CA ALA A 81 -9.28 1.48 -9.93
C ALA A 81 -8.24 0.36 -9.76
N ALA A 82 -7.08 0.48 -10.43
CA ALA A 82 -5.99 -0.48 -10.32
C ALA A 82 -5.46 -0.60 -8.88
N LEU A 83 -5.22 0.53 -8.21
CA LEU A 83 -4.73 0.58 -6.84
C LEU A 83 -5.71 -0.08 -5.85
N ILE A 84 -7.02 0.15 -6.05
CA ILE A 84 -8.05 -0.54 -5.26
C ILE A 84 -8.04 -2.04 -5.56
N GLY A 85 -7.93 -2.41 -6.84
CA GLY A 85 -7.86 -3.81 -7.27
C GLY A 85 -6.74 -4.59 -6.58
N GLN A 86 -5.54 -4.00 -6.48
CA GLN A 86 -4.42 -4.58 -5.74
C GLN A 86 -4.76 -4.77 -4.26
N GLY A 87 -5.33 -3.74 -3.62
CA GLY A 87 -5.77 -3.83 -2.23
C GLY A 87 -6.82 -4.91 -1.97
N LEU A 88 -7.69 -5.18 -2.95
CA LEU A 88 -8.63 -6.28 -2.84
C LEU A 88 -7.94 -7.64 -2.89
N LEU A 89 -7.02 -7.84 -3.84
CA LEU A 89 -6.29 -9.09 -3.98
C LEU A 89 -5.40 -9.39 -2.76
N GLU A 90 -4.72 -8.37 -2.24
CA GLU A 90 -3.73 -8.52 -1.17
C GLU A 90 -4.38 -8.58 0.23
N ALA A 91 -5.37 -7.72 0.48
CA ALA A 91 -5.93 -7.56 1.82
C ALA A 91 -7.35 -8.12 1.94
N TYR A 92 -8.26 -7.85 1.00
CA TYR A 92 -9.66 -8.25 1.14
C TYR A 92 -9.88 -9.75 0.87
N ASP A 93 -9.43 -10.25 -0.27
CA ASP A 93 -9.72 -11.60 -0.78
C ASP A 93 -9.27 -12.71 0.17
N PRO A 94 -8.09 -12.64 0.82
CA PRO A 94 -7.68 -13.65 1.81
C PRO A 94 -8.60 -13.73 3.04
N ALA A 95 -9.35 -12.67 3.34
CA ALA A 95 -10.22 -12.55 4.51
C ALA A 95 -11.70 -12.29 4.15
N ALA A 96 -12.09 -12.50 2.90
CA ALA A 96 -13.39 -12.03 2.38
C ALA A 96 -14.58 -12.57 3.19
N ALA A 97 -14.54 -13.85 3.58
CA ALA A 97 -15.62 -14.46 4.37
C ALA A 97 -15.80 -13.79 5.74
N GLU A 98 -14.69 -13.49 6.43
CA GLU A 98 -14.68 -12.83 7.74
C GLU A 98 -15.18 -11.38 7.62
N LEU A 99 -14.68 -10.65 6.62
CA LEU A 99 -15.07 -9.26 6.38
C LEU A 99 -16.54 -9.14 5.97
N LYS A 100 -17.05 -10.06 5.15
CA LYS A 100 -18.49 -10.15 4.83
C LYS A 100 -19.35 -10.43 6.06
N ALA A 101 -18.90 -11.26 6.99
CA ALA A 101 -19.62 -11.52 8.23
C ALA A 101 -19.76 -10.25 9.09
N LEU A 102 -18.83 -9.29 8.97
CA LEU A 102 -18.92 -7.97 9.60
C LEU A 102 -19.80 -6.98 8.80
N GLY A 103 -20.30 -7.37 7.63
CA GLY A 103 -21.16 -6.56 6.78
C GLY A 103 -20.39 -5.64 5.84
N VAL A 104 -19.16 -5.98 5.46
CA VAL A 104 -18.49 -5.34 4.33
C VAL A 104 -19.26 -5.68 3.03
N ASP A 105 -19.72 -4.64 2.33
CA ASP A 105 -20.40 -4.76 1.03
C ASP A 105 -19.35 -4.99 -0.06
N GLU A 106 -19.10 -6.25 -0.41
CA GLU A 106 -18.15 -6.61 -1.47
C GLU A 106 -18.51 -5.94 -2.79
N ALA A 107 -19.80 -5.84 -3.14
CA ALA A 107 -20.20 -5.24 -4.40
C ALA A 107 -19.81 -3.76 -4.45
N ALA A 108 -19.88 -3.04 -3.32
CA ALA A 108 -19.37 -1.68 -3.25
C ALA A 108 -17.85 -1.61 -3.43
N LEU A 109 -17.09 -2.55 -2.84
CA LEU A 109 -15.63 -2.62 -3.02
C LEU A 109 -15.25 -2.89 -4.48
N ARG A 110 -15.89 -3.88 -5.11
CA ARG A 110 -15.64 -4.26 -6.52
C ARG A 110 -16.05 -3.16 -7.49
N ALA A 111 -17.20 -2.51 -7.27
CA ALA A 111 -17.63 -1.39 -8.10
C ALA A 111 -16.61 -0.23 -8.10
N ALA A 112 -15.96 0.03 -6.96
CA ALA A 112 -14.88 1.03 -6.89
C ALA A 112 -13.61 0.55 -7.61
N ALA A 113 -13.25 -0.74 -7.49
CA ALA A 113 -12.13 -1.35 -8.21
C ALA A 113 -12.33 -1.42 -9.73
N GLU A 114 -13.57 -1.50 -10.19
CA GLU A 114 -13.91 -1.52 -11.63
C GLU A 114 -13.93 -0.11 -12.24
N SER A 115 -14.40 0.88 -11.48
CA SER A 115 -14.69 2.21 -12.03
C SER A 115 -13.70 3.30 -11.64
N GLY A 116 -13.00 3.15 -10.51
CA GLY A 116 -12.22 4.23 -9.89
C GLY A 116 -13.06 5.46 -9.54
N ASP A 117 -14.38 5.35 -9.53
CA ASP A 117 -15.27 6.50 -9.39
C ASP A 117 -15.27 7.04 -7.96
N PRO A 118 -15.09 8.37 -7.75
CA PRO A 118 -15.04 8.94 -6.41
C PRO A 118 -16.26 8.62 -5.53
N ALA A 119 -17.47 8.50 -6.11
CA ALA A 119 -18.66 8.14 -5.34
C ALA A 119 -18.66 6.66 -4.95
N ALA A 120 -18.20 5.77 -5.84
CA ALA A 120 -18.03 4.35 -5.54
C ALA A 120 -16.97 4.15 -4.44
N ILE A 121 -15.82 4.82 -4.56
CA ILE A 121 -14.75 4.80 -3.54
C ILE A 121 -15.28 5.28 -2.18
N LYS A 122 -16.03 6.38 -2.16
CA LYS A 122 -16.63 6.89 -0.91
C LYS A 122 -17.62 5.90 -0.30
N LYS A 123 -18.44 5.24 -1.11
CA LYS A 123 -19.36 4.19 -0.65
C LYS A 123 -18.60 3.00 -0.05
N ALA A 124 -17.53 2.56 -0.70
CA ALA A 124 -16.66 1.50 -0.22
C ALA A 124 -15.99 1.85 1.13
N ILE A 125 -15.48 3.07 1.28
CA ILE A 125 -14.92 3.55 2.56
C ILE A 125 -15.99 3.50 3.67
N ALA A 126 -17.22 3.93 3.38
CA ALA A 126 -18.29 3.92 4.37
C ALA A 126 -18.67 2.50 4.86
N THR A 127 -18.62 1.49 3.98
CA THR A 127 -18.85 0.10 4.43
C THR A 127 -17.71 -0.42 5.29
N LEU A 128 -16.46 -0.06 4.98
CA LEU A 128 -15.28 -0.40 5.80
C LEU A 128 -15.36 0.28 7.18
N ASP A 129 -15.78 1.54 7.25
CA ASP A 129 -16.00 2.25 8.52
C ASP A 129 -17.06 1.58 9.40
N ALA A 130 -18.16 1.13 8.79
CA ALA A 130 -19.21 0.41 9.51
C ALA A 130 -18.73 -0.95 10.02
N ALA A 131 -17.93 -1.68 9.22
CA ALA A 131 -17.36 -2.96 9.61
C ALA A 131 -16.30 -2.82 10.71
N SER A 132 -15.44 -1.79 10.64
CA SER A 132 -14.42 -1.50 11.65
C SER A 132 -15.02 -1.34 13.05
N LYS A 133 -16.18 -0.67 13.15
CA LYS A 133 -16.88 -0.50 14.44
C LYS A 133 -17.38 -1.82 15.04
N LYS A 134 -17.68 -2.82 14.20
CA LYS A 134 -18.14 -4.15 14.64
C LYS A 134 -16.98 -5.09 14.95
N ALA A 135 -15.86 -4.98 14.23
CA ALA A 135 -14.67 -5.77 14.47
C ALA A 135 -14.13 -5.59 15.90
N GLY A 136 -14.27 -4.37 16.44
CA GLY A 136 -13.77 -4.03 17.78
C GLY A 136 -12.25 -4.07 17.82
N GLY A 137 -11.70 -4.63 18.90
CA GLY A 137 -10.26 -4.67 19.12
C GLY A 137 -9.68 -3.38 19.69
N ASP A 138 -8.41 -3.46 20.06
CA ASP A 138 -7.62 -2.33 20.54
C ASP A 138 -7.26 -1.39 19.38
N GLN A 139 -7.86 -0.20 19.35
CA GLN A 139 -7.65 0.79 18.30
C GLN A 139 -6.23 1.38 18.32
N ALA A 140 -5.59 1.48 19.49
CA ALA A 140 -4.19 1.90 19.57
C ALA A 140 -3.28 0.87 18.90
N ALA A 141 -3.54 -0.43 19.12
CA ALA A 141 -2.84 -1.50 18.43
C ALA A 141 -3.09 -1.50 16.92
N VAL A 142 -4.31 -1.24 16.46
CA VAL A 142 -4.62 -1.13 15.03
C VAL A 142 -3.88 0.05 14.39
N ALA A 143 -3.91 1.24 15.01
CA ALA A 143 -3.20 2.43 14.52
C ALA A 143 -1.68 2.19 14.50
N LYS A 144 -1.13 1.53 15.52
CA LYS A 144 0.26 1.10 15.57
C LYS A 144 0.58 0.14 14.43
N GLY A 145 -0.22 -0.90 14.22
CA GLY A 145 -0.04 -1.86 13.14
C GLY A 145 -0.02 -1.19 11.76
N MET A 146 -0.94 -0.26 11.49
CA MET A 146 -0.95 0.51 10.23
C MET A 146 0.27 1.43 10.10
N THR A 147 0.79 1.98 11.21
CA THR A 147 2.02 2.78 11.23
C THR A 147 3.25 1.91 10.91
N THR A 148 3.30 0.69 11.44
CA THR A 148 4.33 -0.31 11.11
C THR A 148 4.26 -0.71 9.64
N ILE A 149 3.06 -0.96 9.09
CA ILE A 149 2.88 -1.24 7.65
C ILE A 149 3.38 -0.05 6.82
N ALA A 150 2.96 1.18 7.14
CA ALA A 150 3.36 2.37 6.41
C ALA A 150 4.88 2.49 6.35
N SER A 151 5.55 2.43 7.50
CA SER A 151 7.01 2.58 7.57
C SER A 151 7.78 1.36 7.03
N GLY A 152 7.21 0.15 7.10
CA GLY A 152 7.75 -1.06 6.50
C GLY A 152 7.80 -0.99 4.97
N LEU A 153 6.66 -0.71 4.34
CA LEU A 153 6.55 -0.53 2.89
C LEU A 153 7.43 0.63 2.40
N TYR A 154 7.50 1.73 3.16
CA TYR A 154 8.32 2.89 2.76
C TYR A 154 9.82 2.57 2.65
N GLN A 155 10.32 1.60 3.41
CA GLN A 155 11.72 1.19 3.30
C GLN A 155 12.03 0.56 1.94
N ASN A 156 11.04 -0.07 1.31
CA ASN A 156 11.16 -0.64 -0.03
C ASN A 156 10.74 0.34 -1.13
N ALA A 157 10.05 1.43 -0.78
CA ALA A 157 9.69 2.48 -1.73
C ALA A 157 10.91 3.26 -2.24
N LEU A 158 12.03 3.28 -1.51
CA LEU A 158 13.26 3.98 -1.90
C LEU A 158 14.44 3.01 -1.96
N VAL A 159 14.67 2.44 -3.15
CA VAL A 159 15.75 1.48 -3.40
C VAL A 159 16.65 2.00 -4.52
N ASP A 160 17.96 1.92 -4.32
CA ASP A 160 18.99 2.28 -5.32
C ASP A 160 18.84 3.66 -5.97
N GLY A 161 18.28 4.62 -5.23
CA GLY A 161 18.08 6.00 -5.72
C GLY A 161 16.87 6.16 -6.66
N ALA A 162 16.00 5.16 -6.76
CA ALA A 162 14.71 5.24 -7.43
C ALA A 162 13.56 5.20 -6.41
N VAL A 163 12.38 5.66 -6.84
CA VAL A 163 11.14 5.51 -6.08
C VAL A 163 10.29 4.42 -6.72
N ASP A 164 9.93 3.39 -5.97
CA ASP A 164 8.89 2.46 -6.38
C ASP A 164 7.52 3.13 -6.14
N PRO A 165 6.74 3.42 -7.21
CA PRO A 165 5.48 4.12 -7.06
C PRO A 165 4.42 3.30 -6.32
N VAL A 166 4.44 1.97 -6.45
CA VAL A 166 3.46 1.07 -5.82
C VAL A 166 3.70 1.05 -4.31
N GLU A 167 4.93 0.78 -3.89
CA GLU A 167 5.30 0.75 -2.47
C GLU A 167 5.11 2.12 -1.81
N TYR A 168 5.39 3.21 -2.52
CA TYR A 168 5.15 4.57 -2.05
C TYR A 168 3.65 4.82 -1.79
N GLN A 169 2.78 4.43 -2.71
CA GLN A 169 1.33 4.59 -2.59
C GLN A 169 0.74 3.68 -1.51
N HIS A 170 1.17 2.41 -1.42
CA HIS A 170 0.71 1.49 -0.40
C HIS A 170 1.10 1.99 1.00
N SER A 171 2.33 2.46 1.14
CA SER A 171 2.83 3.09 2.36
C SER A 171 2.00 4.33 2.75
N TYR A 172 1.68 5.20 1.79
CA TYR A 172 0.84 6.36 2.03
C TYR A 172 -0.58 5.98 2.45
N GLY A 173 -1.18 5.00 1.77
CA GLY A 173 -2.49 4.45 2.12
C GLY A 173 -2.53 3.91 3.55
N ALA A 174 -1.46 3.22 3.98
CA ALA A 174 -1.33 2.74 5.34
C ALA A 174 -1.24 3.89 6.37
N ALA A 175 -0.50 4.97 6.07
CA ALA A 175 -0.44 6.16 6.92
C ALA A 175 -1.81 6.87 7.02
N LEU A 176 -2.55 6.99 5.91
CA LEU A 176 -3.90 7.54 5.89
C LEU A 176 -4.89 6.70 6.70
N ALA A 177 -4.79 5.38 6.61
CA ALA A 177 -5.61 4.46 7.41
C ALA A 177 -5.30 4.56 8.90
N ALA A 178 -4.02 4.63 9.29
CA ALA A 178 -3.61 4.87 10.67
C ALA A 178 -4.21 6.18 11.20
N LYS A 179 -4.13 7.27 10.42
CA LYS A 179 -4.76 8.55 10.75
C LYS A 179 -6.26 8.41 10.96
N ALA A 180 -6.94 7.70 10.06
CA ALA A 180 -8.39 7.53 10.14
C ALA A 180 -8.82 6.77 11.41
N VAL A 181 -8.01 5.80 11.87
CA VAL A 181 -8.25 5.09 13.15
C VAL A 181 -8.08 6.04 14.34
N VAL A 182 -7.00 6.82 14.37
CA VAL A 182 -6.72 7.81 15.44
C VAL A 182 -7.78 8.91 15.50
N ASP A 183 -8.24 9.40 14.35
CA ASP A 183 -9.28 10.44 14.29
C ASP A 183 -10.63 9.92 14.81
N ALA A 184 -10.94 8.65 14.57
CA ALA A 184 -12.22 8.03 14.92
C ALA A 184 -12.36 7.67 16.40
N ASP A 185 -11.26 7.49 17.14
CA ASP A 185 -11.27 7.17 18.57
C ASP A 185 -10.85 8.39 19.43
N PRO A 186 -11.77 9.00 20.20
CA PRO A 186 -11.45 10.10 21.09
C PRO A 186 -10.36 9.79 22.13
N LYS A 187 -10.15 8.53 22.50
CA LYS A 187 -9.10 8.13 23.44
C LYS A 187 -7.70 8.30 22.86
N LEU A 188 -7.56 8.24 21.54
CA LEU A 188 -6.29 8.39 20.82
C LEU A 188 -5.96 9.85 20.50
N ALA A 189 -6.64 10.81 21.13
CA ALA A 189 -6.48 12.23 20.82
C ALA A 189 -5.02 12.73 20.97
N SER A 190 -4.26 12.16 21.90
CA SER A 190 -2.83 12.47 22.11
C SER A 190 -1.94 12.13 20.91
N ALA A 191 -2.35 11.19 20.05
CA ALA A 191 -1.57 10.77 18.87
C ALA A 191 -1.91 11.55 17.59
N ARG A 192 -2.93 12.42 17.61
CA ARG A 192 -3.44 13.11 16.41
C ARG A 192 -2.40 13.96 15.70
N ASP A 193 -1.64 14.74 16.46
CA ASP A 193 -0.62 15.62 15.88
C ASP A 193 0.53 14.82 15.27
N GLU A 194 0.94 13.73 15.94
CA GLU A 194 2.02 12.88 15.45
C GLU A 194 1.60 12.11 14.19
N ILE A 195 0.37 11.60 14.12
CA ILE A 195 -0.09 10.88 12.92
C ILE A 195 -0.36 11.84 11.76
N ALA A 196 -0.81 13.07 12.03
CA ALA A 196 -0.89 14.11 11.00
C ALA A 196 0.52 14.49 10.49
N GLY A 197 1.50 14.56 11.39
CA GLY A 197 2.91 14.74 11.06
C GLY A 197 3.45 13.62 10.17
N LEU A 198 3.06 12.37 10.41
CA LEU A 198 3.41 11.22 9.57
C LEU A 198 2.83 11.38 8.17
N VAL A 199 1.51 11.56 8.04
CA VAL A 199 0.83 11.73 6.74
C VAL A 199 1.43 12.87 5.93
N LYS A 200 1.81 13.98 6.58
CA LYS A 200 2.43 15.15 5.94
C LYS A 200 3.80 14.84 5.30
N LEU A 201 4.43 13.72 5.63
CA LEU A 201 5.67 13.33 4.96
C LEU A 201 5.44 13.01 3.48
N TRP A 202 4.27 12.51 3.08
CA TRP A 202 3.94 12.32 1.67
C TRP A 202 3.48 13.64 1.06
N PRO A 203 4.30 14.36 0.26
CA PRO A 203 3.92 15.64 -0.32
C PRO A 203 2.81 15.52 -1.38
N SER A 204 2.58 14.30 -1.87
CA SER A 204 1.75 13.94 -3.01
C SER A 204 1.33 12.48 -2.87
N ALA A 205 0.16 12.13 -3.38
CA ALA A 205 -0.29 10.74 -3.49
C ALA A 205 0.46 9.97 -4.58
N THR A 206 0.95 10.68 -5.60
CA THR A 206 1.83 10.15 -6.65
C THR A 206 3.27 10.19 -6.18
N ALA A 207 4.01 9.12 -6.42
CA ALA A 207 5.43 9.08 -6.14
C ALA A 207 6.20 10.13 -6.95
N PRO A 208 7.18 10.82 -6.35
CA PRO A 208 8.02 11.74 -7.11
C PRO A 208 8.93 10.95 -8.06
N GLU A 209 9.09 11.44 -9.29
CA GLU A 209 10.01 10.85 -10.28
C GLU A 209 11.48 10.91 -9.83
N ASP A 210 11.82 11.94 -9.04
CA ASP A 210 13.14 12.15 -8.46
C ASP A 210 13.13 11.71 -7.00
N ALA A 211 13.89 10.66 -6.68
CA ALA A 211 13.99 10.11 -5.33
C ALA A 211 14.53 11.14 -4.31
N ALA A 212 15.28 12.16 -4.73
CA ALA A 212 15.72 13.23 -3.84
C ALA A 212 14.56 14.10 -3.33
N LYS A 213 13.40 14.06 -3.98
CA LYS A 213 12.17 14.76 -3.56
C LYS A 213 11.29 13.90 -2.66
N ALA A 214 11.58 12.61 -2.55
CA ALA A 214 10.92 11.74 -1.57
C ALA A 214 11.49 12.01 -0.17
N PRO A 215 10.66 11.88 0.88
CA PRO A 215 11.15 11.86 2.26
C PRO A 215 12.28 10.86 2.47
N ALA A 216 13.34 11.26 3.16
CA ALA A 216 14.35 10.31 3.60
C ALA A 216 13.72 9.22 4.49
N THR A 217 14.04 7.95 4.24
CA THR A 217 13.51 6.80 5.00
C THR A 217 13.67 6.98 6.52
N GLY A 218 14.82 7.50 6.97
CA GLY A 218 15.05 7.79 8.39
C GLY A 218 14.07 8.81 9.00
N LYS A 219 13.56 9.76 8.20
CA LYS A 219 12.54 10.73 8.63
C LYS A 219 11.18 10.07 8.82
N VAL A 220 10.80 9.15 7.92
CA VAL A 220 9.57 8.37 8.04
C VAL A 220 9.63 7.45 9.26
N LEU A 221 10.73 6.73 9.47
CA LEU A 221 10.94 5.87 10.64
C LEU A 221 10.91 6.66 11.96
N ALA A 222 11.55 7.83 12.00
CA ALA A 222 11.53 8.69 13.17
C ALA A 222 10.13 9.20 13.51
N GLN A 223 9.35 9.59 12.51
CA GLN A 223 7.97 10.06 12.72
C GLN A 223 7.03 8.90 13.10
N ALA A 224 7.18 7.73 12.49
CA ALA A 224 6.47 6.52 12.87
C ALA A 224 6.73 6.17 14.35
N SER A 225 7.99 6.25 14.80
CA SER A 225 8.35 6.02 16.20
C SER A 225 7.67 7.00 17.17
N ARG A 226 7.49 8.28 16.77
CA ARG A 226 6.75 9.28 17.56
C ARG A 226 5.28 8.94 17.68
N VAL A 227 4.66 8.48 16.58
CA VAL A 227 3.28 7.99 16.60
C VAL A 227 3.15 6.81 17.56
N GLU A 228 4.03 5.81 17.48
CA GLU A 228 3.99 4.66 18.37
C GLU A 228 4.15 5.03 19.84
N LEU A 229 5.03 5.99 20.15
CA LEU A 229 5.21 6.53 21.49
C LEU A 229 3.92 7.21 21.99
N ALA A 230 3.29 8.04 21.16
CA ALA A 230 2.05 8.73 21.51
C ALA A 230 0.88 7.76 21.73
N LEU A 231 0.81 6.69 20.93
CA LEU A 231 -0.19 5.62 21.08
C LEU A 231 0.02 4.77 22.34
N SER A 232 1.27 4.61 22.79
CA SER A 232 1.59 3.84 23.99
C SER A 232 1.15 4.52 25.30
N GLY A 233 0.85 5.82 25.25
CA GLY A 233 0.35 6.61 26.38
C GLY A 233 -1.16 6.84 26.38
N ALA A 234 -1.91 6.23 25.45
CA ALA A 234 -3.35 6.43 25.24
C ALA A 234 -4.22 5.34 25.89
#